data_AF-Q9GYK0-F1
#
_entry.id   AF-Q9GYK0-F1
#
_cell.length_a   1.000
_cell.length_b   1.000
_cell.length_c   1.000
_cell.angle_alpha   90.00
_cell.angle_beta   90.00
_cell.angle_gamma   90.00
#
_symmetry.space_group_name_H-M   'P 1'
#
loop_
_entity.id
_entity.type
_entity.pdbx_description
1 polymer ?
#
loop_
_entity_poly.entity_id
_entity_poly.type
_entity_poly.pdbx_seq_one_letter_code
_entity_poly.pdbx_strand_id
1 'polypeptide(L)'
;MKQKCTCSLFIMVLTFISIADAASDAANKGVYKVVNSTTKEPCIIFQADIYLYLTYHTSDSEKDVIVHVPTSSTADTGVSSCNVTITTSGMSVESQLLRVNLDHMNGWTIDFAFTKDNRFKTEKEKQFALYQVNITANFASDPTAFPDFKYPTQQYYLHVDPNDLSDIGGSIFASVGHSYYCPSEQKYAINDNDNDKYGPMAYIKFKLTTIQAFMEDTDSFGPKETCPTDQSTLDLVPIIVGSALAGLIVLTLVVYLIYRSFLPEEVLNLVNPEAHFDSDTASNDEIDKTSSIERF
;
A
#
# COMPACT_ATOMS: atom_id res chain seq x y z
N MET A 1 -17.61 -52.18 10.52
CA MET A 1 -18.57 -51.17 11.02
C MET A 1 -17.79 -50.11 11.79
N LYS A 2 -18.09 -48.81 11.53
CA LYS A 2 -17.47 -47.59 12.08
C LYS A 2 -16.14 -47.11 11.47
N GLN A 3 -16.25 -46.70 10.20
CA GLN A 3 -15.57 -45.50 9.69
C GLN A 3 -16.15 -44.29 10.45
N LYS A 4 -15.40 -43.77 11.43
CA LYS A 4 -15.73 -42.50 12.09
C LYS A 4 -14.99 -41.37 11.39
N CYS A 5 -15.81 -40.52 10.80
CA CYS A 5 -15.52 -39.25 10.16
C CYS A 5 -14.72 -38.33 11.10
N THR A 6 -13.48 -38.03 10.74
CA THR A 6 -12.68 -36.94 11.33
C THR A 6 -12.10 -36.12 10.17
N CYS A 7 -12.98 -35.53 9.36
CA CYS A 7 -12.59 -34.59 8.30
C CYS A 7 -13.43 -33.30 8.35
N SER A 8 -13.88 -32.92 9.54
CA SER A 8 -14.69 -31.71 9.78
C SER A 8 -13.94 -30.63 10.58
N LEU A 9 -12.64 -30.79 10.84
CA LEU A 9 -11.89 -29.84 11.68
C LEU A 9 -11.00 -28.86 10.88
N PHE A 10 -10.73 -29.10 9.59
CA PHE A 10 -9.78 -28.26 8.83
C PHE A 10 -10.41 -27.17 7.94
N ILE A 11 -11.74 -27.18 7.75
CA ILE A 11 -12.43 -26.16 6.93
C ILE A 11 -12.80 -24.91 7.74
N MET A 12 -12.73 -24.95 9.08
CA MET A 12 -13.18 -23.83 9.92
C MET A 12 -12.13 -22.72 10.15
N VAL A 13 -10.89 -22.87 9.67
CA VAL A 13 -9.81 -21.89 9.96
C VAL A 13 -9.70 -20.76 8.91
N LEU A 14 -10.34 -20.87 7.74
CA LEU A 14 -10.15 -19.90 6.64
C LEU A 14 -11.32 -18.95 6.36
N THR A 15 -12.29 -18.80 7.28
CA THR A 15 -13.44 -17.87 7.09
C THR A 15 -13.65 -16.83 8.18
N PHE A 16 -12.63 -16.55 8.99
CA PHE A 16 -12.66 -15.38 9.88
C PHE A 16 -11.44 -14.50 9.60
N ILE A 17 -11.71 -13.18 9.44
CA ILE A 17 -10.78 -12.08 9.14
C ILE A 17 -10.48 -12.02 7.62
N SER A 18 -11.10 -11.18 6.78
CA SER A 18 -11.34 -9.74 6.95
C SER A 18 -12.63 -9.30 6.23
N ILE A 19 -13.71 -9.10 6.97
CA ILE A 19 -14.82 -8.23 6.54
C ILE A 19 -15.25 -7.45 7.78
N ALA A 20 -14.45 -6.46 8.21
CA ALA A 20 -14.85 -5.56 9.28
C ALA A 20 -14.32 -4.11 9.17
N ASP A 21 -13.29 -3.81 8.37
CA ASP A 21 -12.63 -2.48 8.50
C ASP A 21 -13.11 -1.38 7.53
N ALA A 22 -14.05 -1.66 6.61
CA ALA A 22 -14.48 -0.62 5.66
C ALA A 22 -15.30 0.53 6.30
N ALA A 23 -15.90 0.33 7.48
CA ALA A 23 -16.83 1.30 8.07
C ALA A 23 -16.22 2.16 9.20
N SER A 24 -15.16 1.72 9.88
CA SER A 24 -14.51 2.50 10.96
C SER A 24 -13.48 3.51 10.44
N ASP A 25 -12.90 3.25 9.27
CA ASP A 25 -11.76 4.03 8.75
C ASP A 25 -12.09 5.48 8.37
N ALA A 26 -13.37 5.84 8.22
CA ALA A 26 -13.74 7.21 7.85
C ALA A 26 -13.57 8.21 9.00
N ALA A 27 -13.70 7.78 10.25
CA ALA A 27 -13.72 8.69 11.41
C ALA A 27 -12.33 9.21 11.82
N ASN A 28 -11.26 8.50 11.44
CA ASN A 28 -9.92 8.73 12.00
C ASN A 28 -8.95 9.42 11.02
N LYS A 29 -9.40 9.88 9.85
CA LYS A 29 -8.53 10.49 8.84
C LYS A 29 -9.00 11.88 8.44
N GLY A 30 -8.07 12.82 8.39
CA GLY A 30 -8.32 14.14 7.82
C GLY A 30 -8.51 14.05 6.31
N VAL A 31 -9.30 14.96 5.75
CA VAL A 31 -9.52 15.07 4.29
C VAL A 31 -9.23 16.49 3.86
N TYR A 32 -8.18 16.67 3.08
CA TYR A 32 -7.70 17.95 2.61
C TYR A 32 -7.87 18.02 1.10
N LYS A 33 -8.54 19.07 0.62
CA LYS A 33 -8.81 19.26 -0.80
C LYS A 33 -8.29 20.62 -1.25
N VAL A 34 -7.60 20.64 -2.39
CA VAL A 34 -7.24 21.88 -3.09
C VAL A 34 -8.07 21.93 -4.35
N VAL A 35 -8.84 23.01 -4.49
CA VAL A 35 -9.78 23.19 -5.61
C VAL A 35 -9.23 24.24 -6.55
N ASN A 36 -9.28 23.97 -7.84
CA ASN A 36 -8.94 24.94 -8.86
C ASN A 36 -9.97 26.07 -8.88
N SER A 37 -9.51 27.31 -8.70
CA SER A 37 -10.37 28.49 -8.69
C SER A 37 -11.20 28.65 -9.97
N THR A 38 -10.68 28.20 -11.11
CA THR A 38 -11.30 28.31 -12.44
C THR A 38 -12.30 27.20 -12.71
N THR A 39 -11.90 25.93 -12.61
CA THR A 39 -12.77 24.79 -12.96
C THR A 39 -13.71 24.38 -11.82
N LYS A 40 -13.43 24.82 -10.58
CA LYS A 40 -14.12 24.39 -9.34
C LYS A 40 -13.96 22.92 -8.99
N GLU A 41 -13.07 22.22 -9.66
CA GLU A 41 -12.76 20.81 -9.40
C GLU A 41 -11.51 20.69 -8.52
N PRO A 42 -11.41 19.64 -7.70
CA PRO A 42 -10.22 19.39 -6.93
C PRO A 42 -9.07 19.06 -7.88
N CYS A 43 -7.90 19.65 -7.62
CA CYS A 43 -6.65 19.24 -8.25
C CYS A 43 -5.82 18.33 -7.33
N ILE A 44 -6.04 18.43 -6.02
CA ILE A 44 -5.44 17.56 -4.99
C ILE A 44 -6.53 17.10 -4.03
N ILE A 45 -6.56 15.81 -3.74
CA ILE A 45 -7.25 15.26 -2.57
C ILE A 45 -6.23 14.46 -1.78
N PHE A 46 -6.03 14.83 -0.52
CA PHE A 46 -5.14 14.17 0.42
C PHE A 46 -5.97 13.70 1.60
N GLN A 47 -5.97 12.39 1.85
CA GLN A 47 -6.68 11.79 2.96
C GLN A 47 -5.73 10.90 3.76
N ALA A 48 -5.53 11.18 5.04
CA ALA A 48 -4.71 10.33 5.92
C ALA A 48 -4.95 10.66 7.40
N ASP A 49 -4.59 9.72 8.26
CA ASP A 49 -4.31 9.98 9.68
C ASP A 49 -2.81 10.34 9.82
N ILE A 50 -2.50 11.53 10.36
CA ILE A 50 -1.15 12.10 10.32
C ILE A 50 -0.63 12.33 11.74
N TYR A 51 0.59 11.86 12.00
CA TYR A 51 1.32 12.12 13.25
C TYR A 51 2.67 12.76 12.93
N LEU A 52 3.02 13.80 13.67
CA LEU A 52 4.31 14.46 13.60
C LEU A 52 5.14 14.04 14.81
N TYR A 53 6.33 13.53 14.58
CA TYR A 53 7.33 13.25 15.61
C TYR A 53 8.38 14.33 15.49
N LEU A 54 8.37 15.29 16.41
CA LEU A 54 9.20 16.50 16.32
C LEU A 54 10.13 16.58 17.52
N THR A 55 11.37 16.98 17.29
CA THR A 55 12.32 17.32 18.34
C THR A 55 12.45 18.84 18.43
N TYR A 56 12.19 19.42 19.60
CA TYR A 56 12.36 20.85 19.83
C TYR A 56 13.43 21.11 20.89
N HIS A 57 14.12 22.24 20.75
CA HIS A 57 15.12 22.67 21.72
C HIS A 57 14.46 23.43 22.86
N THR A 58 14.86 23.10 24.08
CA THR A 58 14.62 23.89 25.29
C THR A 58 15.89 24.66 25.67
N SER A 59 15.84 25.43 26.76
CA SER A 59 17.02 26.14 27.26
C SER A 59 18.18 25.20 27.62
N ASP A 60 17.87 24.00 28.12
CA ASP A 60 18.87 23.09 28.71
C ASP A 60 19.06 21.78 27.91
N SER A 61 18.05 21.35 27.15
CA SER A 61 18.07 20.06 26.43
C SER A 61 17.22 20.08 25.16
N GLU A 62 17.21 18.98 24.43
CA GLU A 62 16.19 18.69 23.41
C GLU A 62 15.06 17.84 24.01
N LYS A 63 13.87 17.93 23.43
CA LYS A 63 12.70 17.14 23.81
C LYS A 63 11.97 16.64 22.56
N ASP A 64 11.62 15.36 22.57
CA ASP A 64 10.83 14.73 21.53
C ASP A 64 9.35 14.78 21.88
N VAL A 65 8.52 15.12 20.92
CA VAL A 65 7.06 15.20 21.07
C VAL A 65 6.35 14.59 19.88
N ILE A 66 5.19 14.00 20.15
CA ILE A 66 4.30 13.45 19.14
C ILE A 66 3.06 14.35 19.08
N VAL A 67 2.81 14.92 17.91
CA VAL A 67 1.63 15.73 17.63
C VAL A 67 0.72 14.96 16.70
N HIS A 68 -0.48 14.62 17.16
CA HIS A 68 -1.52 14.08 16.30
C HIS A 68 -2.21 15.22 15.56
N VAL A 69 -2.27 15.14 14.24
CA VAL A 69 -2.93 16.17 13.41
C VAL A 69 -4.44 16.00 13.55
N PRO A 70 -5.18 17.00 14.05
CA PRO A 70 -6.63 16.91 14.20
C PRO A 70 -7.31 16.66 12.85
N THR A 71 -8.30 15.77 12.80
CA THR A 71 -9.06 15.48 11.58
C THR A 71 -9.92 16.65 11.10
N SER A 72 -10.18 17.63 11.98
CA SER A 72 -10.82 18.91 11.68
C SER A 72 -9.90 19.94 11.02
N SER A 73 -8.61 19.66 10.89
CA SER A 73 -7.64 20.51 10.18
C SER A 73 -8.07 20.73 8.73
N THR A 74 -7.76 21.89 8.17
CA THR A 74 -8.29 22.31 6.85
C THR A 74 -7.17 22.72 5.90
N ALA A 75 -7.39 22.51 4.60
CA ALA A 75 -6.51 23.05 3.57
C ALA A 75 -6.59 24.59 3.53
N ASP A 76 -5.43 25.25 3.51
CA ASP A 76 -5.32 26.69 3.33
C ASP A 76 -5.58 27.06 1.86
N THR A 77 -6.76 27.60 1.57
CA THR A 77 -7.14 27.97 0.19
C THR A 77 -6.39 29.20 -0.34
N GLY A 78 -5.73 29.98 0.53
CA GLY A 78 -4.97 31.16 0.13
C GLY A 78 -3.55 30.83 -0.33
N VAL A 79 -2.97 29.75 0.20
CA VAL A 79 -1.60 29.31 -0.11
C VAL A 79 -1.57 28.06 -1.00
N SER A 80 -2.50 27.14 -0.81
CA SER A 80 -2.58 25.93 -1.63
C SER A 80 -2.86 26.29 -3.08
N SER A 81 -2.18 25.63 -4.02
CA SER A 81 -2.27 25.93 -5.45
C SER A 81 -2.19 24.68 -6.31
N CYS A 82 -2.98 24.65 -7.39
CA CYS A 82 -2.95 23.62 -8.42
C CYS A 82 -1.80 23.79 -9.43
N ASN A 83 -1.15 24.96 -9.44
CA ASN A 83 -0.03 25.28 -10.31
C ASN A 83 0.88 26.27 -9.60
N VAL A 84 2.06 25.81 -9.21
CA VAL A 84 3.11 26.66 -8.64
C VAL A 84 4.48 26.15 -9.08
N THR A 85 5.44 27.04 -9.22
CA THR A 85 6.84 26.66 -9.43
C THR A 85 7.58 26.83 -8.12
N ILE A 86 8.11 25.73 -7.59
CA ILE A 86 8.89 25.73 -6.35
C ILE A 86 10.36 25.58 -6.72
N THR A 87 11.20 26.46 -6.17
CA THR A 87 12.65 26.36 -6.34
C THR A 87 13.24 25.55 -5.18
N THR A 88 13.72 24.34 -5.46
CA THR A 88 14.40 23.48 -4.48
C THR A 88 15.76 23.04 -5.01
N SER A 89 16.81 23.06 -4.18
CA SER A 89 18.18 22.67 -4.56
C SER A 89 18.69 23.33 -5.86
N GLY A 90 18.33 24.61 -6.08
CA GLY A 90 18.72 25.38 -7.27
C GLY A 90 17.91 25.06 -8.55
N MET A 91 16.89 24.21 -8.45
CA MET A 91 16.03 23.79 -9.55
C MET A 91 14.63 24.35 -9.41
N SER A 92 14.08 24.88 -10.50
CA SER A 92 12.64 25.19 -10.60
C SER A 92 11.86 23.93 -10.96
N VAL A 93 10.85 23.60 -10.16
CA VAL A 93 10.01 22.40 -10.33
C VAL A 93 8.54 22.82 -10.41
N GLU A 94 7.87 22.45 -11.50
CA GLU A 94 6.41 22.61 -11.61
C GLU A 94 5.71 21.67 -10.64
N SER A 95 4.87 22.25 -9.80
CA SER A 95 4.34 21.60 -8.61
C SER A 95 2.90 21.97 -8.32
N GLN A 96 2.27 21.12 -7.52
CA GLN A 96 1.03 21.34 -6.81
C GLN A 96 1.32 21.45 -5.32
N LEU A 97 0.76 22.45 -4.65
CA LEU A 97 1.01 22.72 -3.24
C LEU A 97 -0.28 22.58 -2.45
N LEU A 98 -0.25 21.74 -1.42
CA LEU A 98 -1.27 21.66 -0.39
C LEU A 98 -0.66 22.13 0.93
N ARG A 99 -1.18 23.22 1.49
CA ARG A 99 -0.91 23.63 2.87
C ARG A 99 -2.09 23.23 3.75
N VAL A 100 -1.82 22.53 4.84
CA VAL A 100 -2.81 22.17 5.87
C VAL A 100 -2.57 23.02 7.10
N ASN A 101 -3.59 23.75 7.54
CA ASN A 101 -3.61 24.47 8.81
C ASN A 101 -4.17 23.55 9.89
N LEU A 102 -3.42 23.34 10.98
CA LEU A 102 -3.85 22.47 12.06
C LEU A 102 -4.93 23.16 12.90
N ASP A 103 -6.05 22.48 13.09
CA ASP A 103 -7.15 23.01 13.90
C ASP A 103 -6.74 23.15 15.36
N HIS A 104 -7.21 24.20 16.04
CA HIS A 104 -6.84 24.57 17.41
C HIS A 104 -5.32 24.76 17.67
N MET A 105 -4.47 24.75 16.64
CA MET A 105 -3.01 24.91 16.76
C MET A 105 -2.54 26.10 15.93
N ASN A 106 -2.69 27.30 16.49
CA ASN A 106 -2.44 28.54 15.75
C ASN A 106 -0.99 28.65 15.24
N GLY A 107 -0.84 28.85 13.93
CA GLY A 107 0.48 28.99 13.28
C GLY A 107 1.18 27.66 12.98
N TRP A 108 0.52 26.53 13.22
CA TRP A 108 1.00 25.23 12.77
C TRP A 108 0.52 24.93 11.37
N THR A 109 1.45 24.57 10.48
CA THR A 109 1.14 24.23 9.09
C THR A 109 1.95 23.04 8.60
N ILE A 110 1.38 22.27 7.68
CA ILE A 110 2.09 21.23 6.94
C ILE A 110 1.91 21.49 5.45
N ASP A 111 3.01 21.60 4.73
CA ASP A 111 3.04 21.79 3.28
C ASP A 111 3.45 20.49 2.60
N PHE A 112 2.64 20.06 1.64
CA PHE A 112 2.89 18.92 0.77
C PHE A 112 3.04 19.42 -0.67
N ALA A 113 4.18 19.15 -1.30
CA ALA A 113 4.40 19.51 -2.69
C ALA A 113 4.48 18.27 -3.59
N PHE A 114 3.64 18.26 -4.63
CA PHE A 114 3.57 17.19 -5.61
C PHE A 114 4.14 17.66 -6.95
N THR A 115 4.80 16.77 -7.67
CA THR A 115 5.34 17.07 -9.00
C THR A 115 5.18 15.90 -9.96
N LYS A 116 5.14 16.20 -11.26
CA LYS A 116 5.24 15.23 -12.36
C LYS A 116 6.62 15.24 -13.03
N ASP A 117 7.56 16.00 -12.48
CA ASP A 117 8.87 16.21 -13.04
C ASP A 117 9.73 14.93 -12.94
N ASN A 118 10.26 14.50 -14.08
CA ASN A 118 10.97 13.23 -14.24
C ASN A 118 12.28 13.12 -13.43
N ARG A 119 12.79 14.23 -12.89
CA ARG A 119 13.90 14.22 -11.93
C ARG A 119 13.54 13.51 -10.63
N PHE A 120 12.25 13.32 -10.34
CA PHE A 120 11.73 12.71 -9.11
C PHE A 120 11.29 11.25 -9.28
N LYS A 121 11.98 10.47 -10.14
CA LYS A 121 11.63 9.07 -10.48
C LYS A 121 10.21 8.89 -11.05
N THR A 122 9.58 9.96 -11.52
CA THR A 122 8.29 9.86 -12.21
C THR A 122 8.50 9.63 -13.71
N GLU A 123 7.61 8.86 -14.33
CA GLU A 123 7.42 8.95 -15.77
C GLU A 123 6.80 10.30 -16.12
N LYS A 124 7.53 11.13 -16.89
CA LYS A 124 7.11 12.48 -17.29
C LYS A 124 5.64 12.52 -17.73
N GLU A 125 4.86 13.38 -17.08
CA GLU A 125 3.40 13.57 -17.26
C GLU A 125 2.50 12.36 -16.93
N LYS A 126 3.04 11.17 -16.69
CA LYS A 126 2.24 9.97 -16.42
C LYS A 126 2.15 9.64 -14.95
N GLN A 127 3.10 10.09 -14.14
CA GLN A 127 3.14 9.82 -12.71
C GLN A 127 3.36 11.11 -11.94
N PHE A 128 2.80 11.18 -10.74
CA PHE A 128 3.10 12.21 -9.77
C PHE A 128 3.77 11.60 -8.54
N ALA A 129 4.59 12.40 -7.86
CA ALA A 129 5.22 12.04 -6.60
C ALA A 129 5.11 13.16 -5.57
N LEU A 130 4.99 12.81 -4.29
CA LEU A 130 5.17 13.74 -3.17
C LEU A 130 6.68 13.90 -2.95
N TYR A 131 7.24 15.04 -3.30
CA TYR A 131 8.70 15.22 -3.26
C TYR A 131 9.18 16.09 -2.10
N GLN A 132 8.30 16.91 -1.50
CA GLN A 132 8.67 17.80 -0.41
C GLN A 132 7.58 17.86 0.65
N VAL A 133 8.01 17.83 1.90
CA VAL A 133 7.18 18.04 3.09
C VAL A 133 7.86 19.09 3.96
N ASN A 134 7.15 20.17 4.27
CA ASN A 134 7.63 21.18 5.21
C ASN A 134 6.63 21.31 6.36
N ILE A 135 7.13 21.34 7.60
CA ILE A 135 6.32 21.53 8.79
C ILE A 135 6.73 22.85 9.43
N THR A 136 5.75 23.70 9.69
CA THR A 136 5.92 24.86 10.58
C THR A 136 5.25 24.53 11.90
N ALA A 137 6.04 24.47 12.97
CA ALA A 137 5.58 24.22 14.32
C ALA A 137 5.68 25.51 15.14
N ASN A 138 4.56 25.97 15.71
CA ASN A 138 4.52 27.14 16.57
C ASN A 138 4.36 26.73 18.04
N PHE A 139 5.45 26.35 18.70
CA PHE A 139 5.45 25.90 20.09
C PHE A 139 4.88 26.96 21.06
N ALA A 140 5.01 28.25 20.73
CA ALA A 140 4.43 29.33 21.53
C ALA A 140 2.89 29.34 21.55
N SER A 141 2.22 28.63 20.62
CA SER A 141 0.75 28.52 20.62
C SER A 141 0.19 27.67 21.76
N ASP A 142 0.98 26.74 22.29
CA ASP A 142 0.61 25.93 23.46
C ASP A 142 1.82 25.75 24.41
N PRO A 143 2.11 26.76 25.24
CA PRO A 143 3.20 26.68 26.22
C PRO A 143 2.99 25.59 27.29
N THR A 144 1.77 25.04 27.42
CA THR A 144 1.48 23.99 28.40
C THR A 144 1.90 22.62 27.90
N ALA A 145 1.66 22.33 26.62
CA ALA A 145 2.14 21.12 25.96
C ALA A 145 3.65 21.18 25.65
N PHE A 146 4.17 22.38 25.35
CA PHE A 146 5.56 22.61 24.96
C PHE A 146 6.26 23.59 25.92
N PRO A 147 6.59 23.19 27.16
CA PRO A 147 7.23 24.09 28.11
C PRO A 147 8.69 24.39 27.75
N ASP A 148 9.17 25.56 28.15
CA ASP A 148 10.58 25.99 28.05
C ASP A 148 11.15 25.98 26.62
N PHE A 149 10.29 26.15 25.60
CA PHE A 149 10.73 26.22 24.21
C PHE A 149 11.79 27.34 24.04
N LYS A 150 12.91 27.01 23.40
CA LYS A 150 13.96 27.98 23.08
C LYS A 150 13.59 28.86 21.89
N TYR A 151 12.89 28.26 20.92
CA TYR A 151 12.44 28.92 19.70
C TYR A 151 10.91 28.87 19.65
N PRO A 152 10.21 30.01 19.56
CA PRO A 152 8.74 30.04 19.56
C PRO A 152 8.13 29.34 18.34
N THR A 153 8.81 29.43 17.20
CA THR A 153 8.42 28.79 15.95
C THR A 153 9.63 28.11 15.33
N GLN A 154 9.43 26.90 14.82
CA GLN A 154 10.47 26.09 14.20
C GLN A 154 9.96 25.52 12.87
N GLN A 155 10.85 25.49 11.87
CA GLN A 155 10.57 24.89 10.58
C GLN A 155 11.38 23.61 10.41
N TYR A 156 10.72 22.58 9.92
CA TYR A 156 11.32 21.30 9.54
C TYR A 156 11.10 21.15 8.04
N TYR A 157 12.17 20.96 7.28
CA TYR A 157 12.12 20.85 5.83
C TYR A 157 12.77 19.54 5.41
N LEU A 158 12.13 18.80 4.52
CA LEU A 158 12.77 17.67 3.88
C LEU A 158 13.85 18.19 2.93
N HIS A 159 15.11 17.79 3.13
CA HIS A 159 16.14 18.05 2.15
C HIS A 159 15.88 17.20 0.91
N VAL A 160 15.79 17.85 -0.25
CA VAL A 160 15.49 17.19 -1.51
C VAL A 160 16.78 17.05 -2.32
N ASP A 161 17.29 15.82 -2.41
CA ASP A 161 18.32 15.46 -3.39
C ASP A 161 17.68 14.65 -4.54
N PRO A 162 17.62 15.17 -5.77
CA PRO A 162 17.17 14.39 -6.93
C PRO A 162 18.00 13.14 -7.20
N ASN A 163 19.24 13.10 -6.73
CA ASN A 163 20.13 11.94 -6.90
C ASN A 163 19.86 10.86 -5.83
N ASP A 164 19.27 11.23 -4.69
CA ASP A 164 18.92 10.33 -3.60
C ASP A 164 17.47 10.53 -3.14
N LEU A 165 16.56 9.93 -3.89
CA LEU A 165 15.12 9.95 -3.61
C LEU A 165 14.70 8.72 -2.80
N SER A 166 15.51 8.29 -1.84
CA SER A 166 15.21 7.10 -1.02
C SER A 166 14.17 7.35 0.08
N ASP A 167 13.93 8.61 0.44
CA ASP A 167 12.99 8.99 1.51
C ASP A 167 11.53 9.02 1.02
N ILE A 168 10.95 10.22 0.91
CA ILE A 168 9.54 10.43 0.56
C ILE A 168 9.32 10.42 -0.96
N GLY A 169 10.20 11.09 -1.70
CA GLY A 169 10.10 11.28 -3.16
C GLY A 169 10.05 9.97 -3.95
N GLY A 170 10.68 8.91 -3.46
CA GLY A 170 10.63 7.58 -4.07
C GLY A 170 9.55 6.64 -3.52
N SER A 171 8.83 7.04 -2.46
CA SER A 171 7.94 6.15 -1.71
C SER A 171 6.45 6.46 -1.91
N ILE A 172 6.09 7.72 -2.12
CA ILE A 172 4.71 8.16 -2.36
C ILE A 172 4.61 8.67 -3.79
N PHE A 173 4.16 7.79 -4.69
CA PHE A 173 3.95 8.09 -6.10
C PHE A 173 2.75 7.29 -6.63
N ALA A 174 2.09 7.80 -7.66
CA ALA A 174 1.09 7.06 -8.41
C ALA A 174 0.98 7.59 -9.84
N SER A 175 0.36 6.81 -10.72
CA SER A 175 0.01 7.30 -12.05
C SER A 175 -1.00 8.46 -11.98
N VAL A 176 -0.88 9.42 -12.88
CA VAL A 176 -1.87 10.49 -13.06
C VAL A 176 -3.23 9.85 -13.40
N GLY A 177 -4.29 10.37 -12.78
CA GLY A 177 -5.63 9.78 -12.85
C GLY A 177 -5.86 8.59 -11.89
N HIS A 178 -4.82 8.11 -11.20
CA HIS A 178 -4.91 7.09 -10.15
C HIS A 178 -4.69 7.72 -8.77
N SER A 179 -5.21 7.05 -7.74
CA SER A 179 -4.98 7.41 -6.35
C SER A 179 -3.95 6.50 -5.71
N TYR A 180 -2.95 7.06 -5.07
CA TYR A 180 -2.07 6.33 -4.18
C TYR A 180 -2.87 5.85 -2.97
N TYR A 181 -2.81 4.56 -2.66
CA TYR A 181 -3.53 3.96 -1.54
C TYR A 181 -2.58 3.15 -0.67
N CYS A 182 -2.47 3.51 0.61
CA CYS A 182 -1.73 2.73 1.59
C CYS A 182 -2.48 2.64 2.91
N PRO A 183 -3.07 1.48 3.23
CA PRO A 183 -3.68 1.26 4.54
C PRO A 183 -2.64 1.15 5.66
N SER A 184 -1.46 0.58 5.37
CA SER A 184 -0.39 0.40 6.36
C SER A 184 0.22 1.71 6.88
N GLU A 185 0.82 1.64 8.08
CA GLU A 185 1.55 2.76 8.64
C GLU A 185 2.84 3.02 7.85
N GLN A 186 3.08 4.29 7.52
CA GLN A 186 4.26 4.74 6.80
C GLN A 186 4.94 5.83 7.62
N LYS A 187 6.22 5.68 7.92
CA LYS A 187 7.00 6.67 8.67
C LYS A 187 8.18 7.12 7.83
N TYR A 188 8.31 8.43 7.63
CA TYR A 188 9.36 9.04 6.84
C TYR A 188 10.15 10.06 7.66
N ALA A 189 11.46 10.09 7.47
CA ALA A 189 12.31 11.14 8.01
C ALA A 189 12.10 12.43 7.20
N ILE A 190 12.06 13.56 7.90
CA ILE A 190 12.10 14.91 7.31
C ILE A 190 13.49 15.50 7.54
N ASN A 191 13.96 15.42 8.79
CA ASN A 191 15.32 15.73 9.19
C ASN A 191 15.82 14.58 10.07
N ASP A 192 17.01 14.05 9.76
CA ASP A 192 17.67 12.99 10.55
C ASP A 192 19.03 13.47 11.09
N ASN A 193 19.51 12.85 12.16
CA ASN A 193 20.76 13.20 12.86
C ASN A 193 22.03 13.08 12.04
N ASP A 194 22.04 12.27 10.99
CA ASP A 194 23.20 12.14 10.12
C ASP A 194 23.61 13.50 9.50
N ASN A 195 22.71 14.49 9.54
CA ASN A 195 22.97 15.84 9.11
C ASN A 195 22.45 16.89 10.12
N ASP A 196 23.10 17.03 11.29
CA ASP A 196 22.95 18.17 12.23
C ASP A 196 22.91 19.57 11.54
N LYS A 197 23.36 19.63 10.29
CA LYS A 197 23.29 20.78 9.39
C LYS A 197 21.87 21.30 9.13
N TYR A 198 20.84 20.44 9.14
CA TYR A 198 19.50 20.81 8.64
C TYR A 198 18.45 21.14 9.70
N GLY A 199 18.78 21.00 10.99
CA GLY A 199 17.90 21.29 12.11
C GLY A 199 17.63 20.04 12.96
N PRO A 200 16.76 20.13 13.97
CA PRO A 200 16.47 18.99 14.84
C PRO A 200 15.72 17.88 14.09
N MET A 201 15.75 16.69 14.68
CA MET A 201 15.08 15.50 14.14
C MET A 201 13.57 15.73 13.96
N ALA A 202 13.06 15.24 12.84
CA ALA A 202 11.63 15.16 12.61
C ALA A 202 11.26 13.98 11.72
N TYR A 203 10.16 13.32 12.07
CA TYR A 203 9.53 12.31 11.25
C TYR A 203 8.04 12.62 11.07
N ILE A 204 7.52 12.29 9.90
CA ILE A 204 6.09 12.30 9.63
C ILE A 204 5.61 10.86 9.47
N LYS A 205 4.48 10.55 10.09
CA LYS A 205 3.84 9.25 9.98
C LYS A 205 2.44 9.39 9.41
N PHE A 206 2.15 8.58 8.40
CA PHE A 206 0.84 8.47 7.79
C PHE A 206 0.22 7.10 8.09
N LYS A 207 -1.11 7.07 8.25
CA LYS A 207 -1.91 5.85 8.23
C LYS A 207 -3.13 6.04 7.34
N LEU A 208 -3.68 4.94 6.79
CA LEU A 208 -4.92 4.96 6.01
C LEU A 208 -4.90 6.02 4.91
N THR A 209 -3.80 6.05 4.16
CA THR A 209 -3.45 7.13 3.24
C THR A 209 -4.11 6.88 1.89
N THR A 210 -4.81 7.89 1.39
CA THR A 210 -5.29 7.96 0.01
C THR A 210 -4.98 9.34 -0.55
N ILE A 211 -4.14 9.40 -1.57
CA ILE A 211 -3.66 10.66 -2.15
C ILE A 211 -3.88 10.63 -3.65
N GLN A 212 -4.38 11.72 -4.19
CA GLN A 212 -4.38 11.96 -5.62
C GLN A 212 -4.06 13.43 -5.87
N ALA A 213 -3.07 13.67 -6.73
CA ALA A 213 -2.70 14.98 -7.21
C ALA A 213 -2.89 15.02 -8.74
N PHE A 214 -2.82 16.22 -9.31
CA PHE A 214 -3.03 16.46 -10.74
C PHE A 214 -4.34 15.86 -11.24
N MET A 215 -5.40 16.00 -10.45
CA MET A 215 -6.75 15.61 -10.84
C MET A 215 -7.27 16.54 -11.94
N GLU A 216 -7.91 15.93 -12.93
CA GLU A 216 -8.57 16.59 -14.05
C GLU A 216 -10.03 16.14 -14.05
N ASP A 217 -10.97 17.08 -14.11
CA ASP A 217 -12.40 16.86 -14.38
C ASP A 217 -13.11 15.81 -13.50
N THR A 218 -12.65 15.60 -12.26
CA THR A 218 -13.18 14.58 -11.34
C THR A 218 -13.23 15.08 -9.89
N ASP A 219 -14.33 14.80 -9.20
CA ASP A 219 -14.54 15.19 -7.79
C ASP A 219 -14.15 14.11 -6.77
N SER A 220 -13.82 12.92 -7.25
CA SER A 220 -13.56 11.71 -6.46
C SER A 220 -12.25 11.05 -6.86
N PHE A 221 -11.69 10.26 -5.95
CA PHE A 221 -10.53 9.46 -6.23
C PHE A 221 -10.74 8.54 -7.45
N GLY A 222 -9.73 8.49 -8.31
CA GLY A 222 -9.58 7.52 -9.37
C GLY A 222 -9.18 6.13 -8.84
N PRO A 223 -8.87 5.19 -9.74
CA PRO A 223 -8.48 3.83 -9.38
C PRO A 223 -7.28 3.82 -8.43
N LYS A 224 -7.27 2.88 -7.47
CA LYS A 224 -6.26 2.82 -6.42
C LYS A 224 -5.01 2.08 -6.87
N GLU A 225 -3.84 2.69 -6.71
CA GLU A 225 -2.52 2.05 -6.78
C GLU A 225 -2.02 1.79 -5.36
N THR A 226 -1.79 0.52 -5.03
CA THR A 226 -1.39 0.14 -3.67
C THR A 226 0.09 0.42 -3.44
N CYS A 227 0.45 0.97 -2.28
CA CYS A 227 1.83 1.27 -1.90
C CYS A 227 2.75 0.03 -1.93
N PRO A 228 4.06 0.19 -2.18
CA PRO A 228 5.03 -0.92 -2.23
C PRO A 228 5.08 -1.78 -0.96
N THR A 229 4.87 -1.17 0.21
CA THR A 229 4.85 -1.84 1.51
C THR A 229 3.80 -2.94 1.58
N ASP A 230 2.61 -2.70 1.00
CA ASP A 230 1.50 -3.65 1.06
C ASP A 230 1.48 -4.61 -0.14
N GLN A 231 2.09 -4.24 -1.28
CA GLN A 231 2.24 -5.13 -2.44
C GLN A 231 2.94 -6.44 -2.07
N SER A 232 4.01 -6.36 -1.27
CA SER A 232 4.78 -7.55 -0.86
C SER A 232 3.93 -8.57 -0.10
N THR A 233 2.96 -8.12 0.70
CA THR A 233 2.10 -9.03 1.47
C THR A 233 1.11 -9.77 0.57
N LEU A 234 0.59 -9.10 -0.46
CA LEU A 234 -0.34 -9.69 -1.42
C LEU A 234 0.34 -10.74 -2.31
N ASP A 235 1.60 -10.51 -2.69
CA ASP A 235 2.36 -11.44 -3.52
C ASP A 235 2.92 -12.64 -2.72
N LEU A 236 3.22 -12.43 -1.42
CA LEU A 236 3.75 -13.48 -0.54
C LEU A 236 2.71 -14.58 -0.25
N VAL A 237 1.43 -14.22 -0.11
CA VAL A 237 0.37 -15.17 0.28
C VAL A 237 0.21 -16.31 -0.75
N PRO A 238 0.07 -16.06 -2.06
CA PRO A 238 0.03 -17.13 -3.07
C PRO A 238 1.26 -18.04 -3.05
N ILE A 239 2.46 -17.50 -2.80
CA ILE A 239 3.70 -18.29 -2.74
C ILE A 239 3.68 -19.25 -1.55
N ILE A 240 3.28 -18.75 -0.37
CA ILE A 240 3.15 -19.57 0.84
C ILE A 240 2.08 -20.65 0.63
N VAL A 241 0.90 -20.28 0.14
CA VAL A 241 -0.20 -21.22 -0.11
C VAL A 241 0.21 -22.30 -1.12
N GLY A 242 0.92 -21.91 -2.20
CA GLY A 242 1.45 -22.84 -3.18
C GLY A 242 2.45 -23.84 -2.58
N SER A 243 3.37 -23.35 -1.73
CA SER A 243 4.36 -24.21 -1.07
C SER A 243 3.73 -25.19 -0.07
N ALA A 244 2.71 -24.75 0.68
CA ALA A 244 2.00 -25.60 1.64
C ALA A 244 1.21 -26.72 0.94
N LEU A 245 0.53 -26.39 -0.17
CA LEU A 245 -0.21 -27.35 -0.97
C LEU A 245 0.72 -28.39 -1.62
N ALA A 246 1.87 -27.96 -2.15
CA ALA A 246 2.88 -28.87 -2.69
C ALA A 246 3.44 -29.81 -1.61
N GLY A 247 3.74 -29.29 -0.41
CA GLY A 247 4.19 -30.10 0.72
C GLY A 247 3.16 -31.15 1.16
N LEU A 248 1.87 -30.79 1.19
CA LEU A 248 0.79 -31.73 1.49
C LEU A 248 0.66 -32.82 0.42
N ILE A 249 0.76 -32.47 -0.86
CA ILE A 249 0.73 -33.47 -1.95
C ILE A 249 1.87 -34.49 -1.77
N VAL A 250 3.10 -34.03 -1.54
CA VAL A 250 4.25 -34.93 -1.31
C VAL A 250 4.01 -35.84 -0.11
N LEU A 251 3.51 -35.30 1.00
CA LEU A 251 3.19 -36.08 2.19
C LEU A 251 2.11 -37.14 1.91
N THR A 252 1.04 -36.79 1.20
CA THR A 252 -0.01 -37.76 0.83
C THR A 252 0.50 -38.87 -0.09
N LEU A 253 1.41 -38.55 -1.03
CA LEU A 253 2.04 -39.55 -1.90
C LEU A 253 2.92 -40.52 -1.10
N VAL A 254 3.71 -40.02 -0.15
CA VAL A 254 4.54 -40.88 0.73
C VAL A 254 3.66 -41.82 1.55
N VAL A 255 2.58 -41.32 2.16
CA VAL A 255 1.63 -42.14 2.93
C VAL A 255 0.96 -43.19 2.03
N TYR A 256 0.54 -42.81 0.81
CA TYR A 256 -0.05 -43.73 -0.15
C TYR A 256 0.93 -44.85 -0.56
N LEU A 257 2.19 -44.50 -0.81
CA LEU A 257 3.22 -45.48 -1.14
C LEU A 257 3.48 -46.45 0.01
N ILE A 258 3.62 -45.96 1.24
CA ILE A 258 3.76 -46.81 2.43
C ILE A 258 2.53 -47.73 2.55
N TYR A 259 1.32 -47.18 2.48
CA TYR A 259 0.09 -47.97 2.55
C TYR A 259 0.04 -49.05 1.47
N ARG A 260 0.37 -48.71 0.22
CA ARG A 260 0.42 -49.67 -0.89
C ARG A 260 1.51 -50.73 -0.68
N SER A 261 2.66 -50.39 -0.14
CA SER A 261 3.73 -51.33 0.19
C SER A 261 3.40 -52.25 1.37
N PHE A 262 2.49 -51.85 2.27
CA PHE A 262 2.03 -52.67 3.40
C PHE A 262 0.79 -53.52 3.09
N LEU A 263 0.11 -53.30 1.96
CA LEU A 263 -1.02 -54.15 1.56
C LEU A 263 -0.49 -55.51 1.05
N PRO A 264 -0.80 -56.64 1.72
CA PRO A 264 -0.42 -57.97 1.23
C PRO A 264 -1.13 -58.29 -0.09
N GLU A 265 -0.45 -58.97 -1.02
CA GLU A 265 -0.98 -59.29 -2.36
C GLU A 265 -2.32 -60.05 -2.34
N GLU A 266 -2.64 -60.71 -1.23
CA GLU A 266 -3.89 -61.45 -1.04
C GLU A 266 -5.15 -60.58 -1.22
N VAL A 267 -5.09 -59.28 -0.93
CA VAL A 267 -6.25 -58.38 -1.12
C VAL A 267 -6.38 -57.87 -2.56
N LEU A 268 -5.29 -57.83 -3.32
CA LEU A 268 -5.31 -57.30 -4.70
C LEU A 268 -5.97 -58.28 -5.67
N ASN A 269 -5.86 -59.59 -5.42
CA ASN A 269 -6.42 -60.65 -6.27
C ASN A 269 -7.91 -60.92 -6.07
N LEU A 270 -8.59 -60.25 -5.13
CA LEU A 270 -10.03 -60.42 -4.90
C LEU A 270 -10.92 -59.51 -5.76
N VAL A 271 -10.37 -58.48 -6.43
CA VAL A 271 -11.21 -57.44 -7.08
C VAL A 271 -11.33 -57.61 -8.61
N ASN A 272 -10.80 -58.67 -9.22
CA ASN A 272 -11.10 -58.92 -10.65
C ASN A 272 -11.17 -60.41 -11.07
N PRO A 273 -12.25 -61.15 -10.71
CA PRO A 273 -12.46 -62.49 -11.23
C PRO A 273 -13.35 -62.60 -12.49
N GLU A 274 -13.90 -61.54 -13.08
CA GLU A 274 -14.91 -61.69 -14.17
C GLU A 274 -14.72 -60.86 -15.45
N ALA A 275 -13.49 -60.46 -15.81
CA ALA A 275 -13.20 -60.01 -17.18
C ALA A 275 -12.75 -61.19 -18.08
N HIS A 276 -13.60 -62.22 -18.20
CA HIS A 276 -13.46 -63.26 -19.22
C HIS A 276 -14.01 -62.69 -20.54
N PHE A 277 -13.13 -62.15 -21.39
CA PHE A 277 -13.47 -61.86 -22.78
C PHE A 277 -13.44 -63.17 -23.56
N ASP A 278 -14.55 -63.90 -23.56
CA ASP A 278 -14.73 -65.02 -24.47
C ASP A 278 -14.89 -64.47 -25.89
N SER A 279 -13.80 -64.59 -26.64
CA SER A 279 -13.77 -64.53 -28.09
C SER A 279 -14.50 -65.74 -28.63
N ASP A 280 -15.72 -65.57 -29.14
CA ASP A 280 -16.29 -66.43 -30.18
C ASP A 280 -17.63 -65.85 -30.62
N THR A 281 -17.69 -65.36 -31.86
CA THR A 281 -18.65 -65.79 -32.88
C THR A 281 -18.34 -65.01 -34.15
N ALA A 282 -17.59 -65.67 -35.03
CA ALA A 282 -17.55 -65.34 -36.44
C ALA A 282 -18.91 -65.64 -37.07
N SER A 283 -19.57 -64.62 -37.63
CA SER A 283 -20.58 -64.82 -38.66
C SER A 283 -20.55 -63.63 -39.62
N ASN A 284 -20.06 -63.94 -40.81
CA ASN A 284 -20.24 -63.28 -42.10
C ASN A 284 -21.37 -62.24 -42.13
N ASP A 285 -21.06 -61.03 -42.57
CA ASP A 285 -21.63 -60.56 -43.83
C ASP A 285 -20.76 -59.48 -44.48
N GLU A 286 -20.55 -59.74 -45.76
CA GLU A 286 -19.94 -58.93 -46.80
C GLU A 286 -20.74 -57.63 -46.98
N ILE A 287 -20.09 -56.46 -46.94
CA ILE A 287 -20.41 -55.31 -47.81
C ILE A 287 -19.14 -54.46 -47.95
N ASP A 288 -18.63 -54.54 -49.16
CA ASP A 288 -17.63 -53.69 -49.80
C ASP A 288 -18.02 -52.20 -49.80
N LYS A 289 -16.99 -51.34 -49.94
CA LYS A 289 -16.96 -49.87 -50.12
C LYS A 289 -16.77 -49.04 -48.85
N THR A 290 -15.53 -48.69 -48.55
CA THR A 290 -14.98 -47.43 -49.07
C THR A 290 -13.48 -47.32 -48.78
N SER A 291 -12.74 -47.20 -49.86
CA SER A 291 -11.35 -46.78 -49.94
C SER A 291 -11.11 -45.41 -49.28
N SER A 292 -9.89 -45.25 -48.78
CA SER A 292 -9.14 -43.99 -48.72
C SER A 292 -9.33 -43.10 -47.49
N ILE A 293 -8.65 -43.42 -46.37
CA ILE A 293 -7.89 -42.42 -45.60
C ILE A 293 -6.58 -43.06 -45.10
N GLU A 294 -5.63 -43.24 -46.01
CA GLU A 294 -4.22 -43.02 -45.66
C GLU A 294 -3.95 -41.54 -45.85
N ARG A 295 -3.64 -40.83 -44.76
CA ARG A 295 -2.82 -39.63 -44.84
C ARG A 295 -1.94 -39.59 -43.61
N PHE A 296 -0.65 -39.73 -43.91
CA PHE A 296 0.47 -39.14 -43.19
C PHE A 296 0.11 -37.79 -42.56
#